data_AF-A0A927MK83-F1
#
_entry.id   AF-A0A927MK83-F1
#
_cell.length_a   1.000
_cell.length_b   1.000
_cell.length_c   1.000
_cell.angle_alpha   90.00
_cell.angle_beta   90.00
_cell.angle_gamma   90.00
#
_symmetry.space_group_name_H-M   'P 1'
#
loop_
_entity.id
_entity.type
_entity.pdbx_description
1 polymer ?
#
loop_
_entity_poly.entity_id
_entity_poly.type
_entity_poly.pdbx_seq_one_letter_code
_entity_poly.pdbx_strand_id
1 'polypeptide(L)'
;MNMEDFSFGKENSVVIFGKGSKYRRIYLTKHTVKLIKEYSQKFNLENGAMFKNRCGYRISDSGIDYILKKYAETASKKQKTLGNKKVSPHILRRSKATYMLLNGASLPVIQRFLGHESIQTTEGYLDIGSEAMIKAVEEAGKLIFKDTSEEMVSSWKDPDILKRLKGMVK
;
A
#
# COMPACT_ATOMS: atom_id res chain seq x y z
N MET A 1 14.15 16.57 -3.81
CA MET A 1 13.84 16.73 -2.39
C MET A 1 15.01 17.39 -1.69
N ASN A 2 14.75 18.55 -1.14
CA ASN A 2 15.67 19.30 -0.29
C ASN A 2 15.13 19.35 1.14
N MET A 3 15.95 19.80 2.09
CA MET A 3 15.52 20.00 3.46
C MET A 3 14.35 20.99 3.57
N GLU A 4 14.33 22.01 2.71
CA GLU A 4 13.30 23.05 2.70
C GLU A 4 11.93 22.52 2.23
N ASP A 5 11.90 21.37 1.56
CA ASP A 5 10.65 20.72 1.15
C ASP A 5 9.91 20.07 2.32
N PHE A 6 10.58 19.88 3.47
CA PHE A 6 10.03 19.21 4.65
C PHE A 6 9.48 20.21 5.67
N SER A 7 8.29 19.92 6.19
CA SER A 7 7.65 20.65 7.27
C SER A 7 7.43 19.71 8.45
N PHE A 8 8.10 19.98 9.58
CA PHE A 8 7.95 19.24 10.82
C PHE A 8 7.16 20.07 11.85
N GLY A 9 6.07 19.53 12.38
CA GLY A 9 5.19 20.27 13.29
C GLY A 9 3.88 19.54 13.56
N LYS A 10 2.78 20.29 13.67
CA LYS A 10 1.43 19.72 13.85
C LYS A 10 1.06 18.78 12.69
N GLU A 11 1.44 19.17 11.47
CA GLU A 11 1.24 18.40 10.25
C GLU A 11 2.58 18.06 9.59
N ASN A 12 3.17 16.93 9.99
CA ASN A 12 4.41 16.48 9.39
C ASN A 12 4.18 16.14 7.92
N SER A 13 4.87 16.83 7.02
CA SER A 13 4.67 16.68 5.59
C SER A 13 5.91 17.01 4.78
N VAL A 14 5.93 16.56 3.52
CA VAL A 14 6.90 16.94 2.50
C VAL A 14 6.16 17.41 1.26
N VAL A 15 6.65 18.47 0.63
CA VAL A 15 6.11 18.96 -0.64
C VAL A 15 7.01 18.49 -1.77
N ILE A 16 6.43 17.80 -2.75
CA ILE A 16 7.16 17.27 -3.89
C ILE A 16 6.62 17.91 -5.16
N PHE A 17 7.52 18.45 -5.97
CA PHE A 17 7.21 18.86 -7.33
C PHE A 17 7.32 17.67 -8.27
N GLY A 18 6.23 17.35 -8.99
CA GLY A 18 6.14 16.14 -9.80
C GLY A 18 5.62 16.41 -11.21
N LYS A 19 5.35 15.30 -11.94
CA LYS A 19 4.80 15.31 -13.30
C LYS A 19 3.55 16.21 -13.38
N GLY A 20 3.43 16.91 -14.51
CA GLY A 20 2.37 17.89 -14.75
C GLY A 20 2.64 19.27 -14.14
N SER A 21 3.87 19.52 -13.65
CA SER A 21 4.25 20.77 -12.99
C SER A 21 3.40 21.10 -11.76
N LYS A 22 3.05 20.06 -10.98
CA LYS A 22 2.20 20.19 -9.80
C LYS A 22 2.93 19.84 -8.51
N TYR A 23 2.67 20.65 -7.49
CA TYR A 23 3.07 20.39 -6.13
C TYR A 23 2.12 19.39 -5.46
N ARG A 24 2.71 18.44 -4.74
CA ARG A 24 1.98 17.40 -3.99
C ARG A 24 2.49 17.38 -2.56
N ARG A 25 1.59 17.56 -1.60
CA ARG A 25 1.91 17.46 -0.17
C ARG A 25 1.66 16.02 0.29
N ILE A 26 2.70 15.37 0.79
CA ILE A 26 2.64 14.02 1.35
C ILE A 26 2.81 14.11 2.85
N TYR A 27 1.86 13.56 3.60
CA TYR A 27 1.92 13.51 5.06
C TYR A 27 2.82 12.37 5.53
N LEU A 28 3.64 12.65 6.54
CA LEU A 28 4.64 11.76 7.08
C LEU A 28 4.20 11.19 8.43
N THR A 29 4.48 9.91 8.66
CA THR A 29 4.26 9.30 9.97
C THR A 29 5.28 9.83 10.98
N LYS A 30 4.94 9.79 12.28
CA LYS A 30 5.89 10.13 13.35
C LYS A 30 7.19 9.31 13.27
N HIS A 31 7.09 8.04 12.87
CA HIS A 31 8.25 7.18 12.68
C HIS A 31 9.15 7.66 11.53
N THR A 32 8.56 8.01 10.38
CA THR A 32 9.31 8.56 9.24
C THR A 32 10.01 9.88 9.61
N VAL A 33 9.33 10.75 10.36
CA VAL A 33 9.91 12.01 10.85
C VAL A 33 11.11 11.76 11.75
N LYS A 34 11.01 10.79 12.66
CA LYS A 34 12.13 10.40 13.52
C LYS A 34 13.35 9.98 12.69
N LEU A 35 13.17 9.11 11.71
CA LEU A 35 14.25 8.66 10.81
C LEU A 35 14.87 9.82 10.02
N ILE A 36 14.06 10.73 9.52
CA ILE A 36 14.53 11.91 8.77
C ILE A 36 15.35 12.82 9.68
N LYS A 37 14.90 13.07 10.91
CA LYS A 37 15.63 13.91 11.88
C LYS A 37 16.98 13.29 12.26
N GLU A 38 16.99 12.00 12.58
CA GLU A 38 18.22 11.26 12.90
C GLU A 38 19.21 11.29 11.73
N TYR A 39 18.71 11.09 10.50
CA TYR A 39 19.54 11.18 9.30
C TYR A 39 20.10 12.60 9.11
N SER A 40 19.27 13.64 9.24
CA SER A 40 19.67 15.03 9.05
C SER A 40 20.73 15.46 10.06
N GLN A 41 20.57 15.06 11.33
CA GLN A 41 21.54 15.32 12.39
C GLN A 41 22.86 14.57 12.13
N LYS A 42 22.79 13.29 11.76
CA LYS A 42 23.98 12.47 11.50
C LYS A 42 24.87 13.04 10.38
N PHE A 43 24.27 13.71 9.40
CA PHE A 43 24.98 14.27 8.24
C PHE A 43 25.05 15.81 8.26
N ASN A 44 24.72 16.46 9.38
CA ASN A 44 24.69 17.92 9.54
C ASN A 44 24.00 18.64 8.36
N LEU A 45 22.80 18.17 8.01
CA LEU A 45 22.01 18.71 6.91
C LEU A 45 21.12 19.83 7.41
N GLU A 46 21.53 21.07 7.12
CA GLU A 46 20.74 22.27 7.43
C GLU A 46 19.93 22.74 6.22
N ASN A 47 20.48 22.58 5.00
CA ASN A 47 19.88 23.03 3.75
C ASN A 47 20.24 22.12 2.56
N GLY A 48 19.54 22.33 1.44
CA GLY A 48 19.84 21.68 0.17
C GLY A 48 19.46 20.20 0.14
N ALA A 49 20.17 19.41 -0.67
CA ALA A 49 19.76 18.03 -0.98
C ALA A 49 19.68 17.14 0.27
N MET A 50 18.47 16.62 0.52
CA MET A 50 18.20 15.74 1.67
C MET A 50 18.97 14.42 1.58
N PHE A 51 19.05 13.82 0.39
CA PHE A 51 19.74 12.54 0.20
C PHE A 51 20.97 12.74 -0.69
N LYS A 52 22.15 12.51 -0.10
CA LYS A 52 23.45 12.68 -0.77
C LYS A 52 24.12 11.32 -1.00
N ASN A 53 24.87 11.21 -2.09
CA ASN A 53 25.76 10.10 -2.36
C ASN A 53 27.05 10.21 -1.54
N ARG A 54 27.94 9.21 -1.65
CA ARG A 54 29.22 9.19 -0.93
C ARG A 54 30.13 10.39 -1.25
N CYS A 55 29.97 11.00 -2.42
CA CYS A 55 30.73 12.16 -2.87
C CYS A 55 30.10 13.49 -2.42
N GLY A 56 28.99 13.47 -1.66
CA GLY A 56 28.30 14.67 -1.17
C GLY A 56 27.29 15.29 -2.14
N TYR A 57 27.15 14.76 -3.35
CA TYR A 57 26.17 15.25 -4.33
C TYR A 57 24.80 14.61 -4.15
N ARG A 58 23.75 15.22 -4.71
CA ARG A 58 22.40 14.62 -4.74
C ARG A 58 22.47 13.20 -5.28
N ILE A 59 21.81 12.26 -4.59
CA ILE A 59 21.67 10.90 -5.08
C ILE A 59 20.81 10.85 -6.35
N SER A 60 21.25 10.06 -7.33
CA SER A 60 20.48 9.80 -8.55
C SER A 60 19.46 8.69 -8.33
N ASP A 61 18.49 8.56 -9.23
CA ASP A 61 17.48 7.50 -9.20
C ASP A 61 18.14 6.12 -9.26
N SER A 62 19.14 5.92 -10.13
CA SER A 62 19.92 4.68 -10.18
C SER A 62 20.67 4.41 -8.87
N GLY A 63 21.10 5.45 -8.16
CA GLY A 63 21.70 5.34 -6.83
C GLY A 63 20.69 4.86 -5.79
N ILE A 64 19.46 5.36 -5.82
CA ILE A 64 18.37 4.88 -4.97
C ILE A 64 18.04 3.42 -5.27
N ASP A 65 17.94 3.05 -6.55
CA ASP A 65 17.68 1.66 -6.95
C ASP A 65 18.79 0.71 -6.48
N TYR A 66 20.05 1.13 -6.61
CA TYR A 66 21.20 0.37 -6.11
C TYR A 66 21.13 0.17 -4.59
N ILE A 67 20.89 1.24 -3.83
CA ILE A 67 20.76 1.17 -2.37
C ILE A 67 19.61 0.24 -1.97
N LEU A 68 18.46 0.39 -2.63
CA LEU A 68 17.28 -0.42 -2.34
C LEU A 68 17.55 -1.89 -2.62
N LYS A 69 18.14 -2.22 -3.77
CA LYS A 69 18.49 -3.60 -4.13
C LYS A 69 19.44 -4.21 -3.11
N LYS A 70 20.49 -3.49 -2.72
CA LYS A 70 21.46 -3.94 -1.70
C LYS A 70 20.78 -4.30 -0.37
N TYR A 71 19.87 -3.46 0.12
CA TYR A 71 19.18 -3.72 1.38
C TYR A 71 18.10 -4.79 1.24
N ALA A 72 17.44 -4.91 0.08
CA ALA A 72 16.50 -5.99 -0.20
C ALA A 72 17.18 -7.37 -0.19
N GLU A 73 18.35 -7.49 -0.82
CA GLU A 73 19.17 -8.72 -0.79
C GLU A 73 19.68 -9.06 0.62
N THR A 74 20.00 -8.03 1.41
CA THR A 74 20.40 -8.25 2.81
C THR A 74 19.21 -8.70 3.66
N ALA A 75 18.03 -8.12 3.41
CA ALA A 75 16.80 -8.50 4.11
C ALA A 75 16.32 -9.90 3.74
N SER A 76 16.46 -10.34 2.48
CA SER A 76 16.02 -11.66 2.03
C SER A 76 16.77 -12.80 2.72
N LYS A 77 18.03 -12.58 3.10
CA LYS A 77 18.83 -13.52 3.90
C LYS A 77 18.25 -13.75 5.31
N LYS A 78 17.58 -12.75 5.88
CA LYS A 78 16.99 -12.80 7.23
C LYS A 78 15.50 -13.16 7.22
N GLN A 79 14.78 -12.74 6.18
CA GLN A 79 13.34 -12.89 6.05
C GLN A 79 13.01 -13.81 4.88
N LYS A 80 12.79 -15.10 5.18
CA LYS A 80 12.50 -16.14 4.17
C LYS A 80 11.28 -15.80 3.31
N THR A 81 10.29 -15.08 3.86
CA THR A 81 9.07 -14.67 3.12
C THR A 81 9.33 -13.65 2.02
N LEU A 82 10.49 -12.97 2.04
CA LEU A 82 10.91 -12.06 0.97
C LEU A 82 11.48 -12.85 -0.23
N GLY A 83 12.19 -13.95 0.03
CA GLY A 83 12.71 -14.88 -1.00
C GLY A 83 13.38 -14.15 -2.17
N ASN A 84 12.95 -14.48 -3.39
CA ASN A 84 13.42 -13.89 -4.66
C ASN A 84 12.50 -12.78 -5.19
N LYS A 85 11.67 -12.16 -4.33
CA LYS A 85 10.76 -11.11 -4.78
C LYS A 85 11.54 -9.88 -5.28
N LYS A 86 11.11 -9.33 -6.41
CA LYS A 86 11.64 -8.07 -6.94
C LYS A 86 11.22 -6.92 -6.02
N VAL A 87 12.19 -6.17 -5.52
CA VAL A 87 11.96 -4.95 -4.74
C VAL A 87 12.42 -3.75 -5.56
N SER A 88 11.49 -2.84 -5.85
CA SER A 88 11.74 -1.57 -6.53
C SER A 88 10.89 -0.46 -5.93
N PRO A 89 11.19 0.83 -6.17
CA PRO A 89 10.39 1.93 -5.63
C PRO A 89 8.91 1.86 -6.05
N HIS A 90 8.65 1.47 -7.30
CA HIS A 90 7.29 1.29 -7.81
C HIS A 90 6.55 0.13 -7.12
N ILE A 91 7.21 -1.00 -6.87
CA ILE A 91 6.61 -2.14 -6.16
C ILE A 91 6.35 -1.76 -4.71
N LEU A 92 7.29 -1.11 -4.02
CA LEU A 92 7.09 -0.64 -2.66
C LEU A 92 5.91 0.33 -2.53
N ARG A 93 5.77 1.27 -3.48
CA ARG A 93 4.63 2.17 -3.54
C ARG A 93 3.31 1.39 -3.65
N ARG A 94 3.24 0.40 -4.56
CA ARG A 94 2.06 -0.46 -4.71
C ARG A 94 1.77 -1.26 -3.44
N SER A 95 2.77 -1.91 -2.86
CA SER A 95 2.61 -2.68 -1.62
C SER A 95 2.12 -1.82 -0.46
N LYS A 96 2.58 -0.56 -0.34
CA LYS A 96 2.10 0.36 0.69
C LYS A 96 0.64 0.76 0.46
N ALA A 97 0.25 1.01 -0.78
CA ALA A 97 -1.15 1.32 -1.14
C ALA A 97 -2.08 0.16 -0.79
N THR A 98 -1.74 -1.06 -1.23
CA THR A 98 -2.49 -2.28 -0.91
C THR A 98 -2.54 -2.50 0.60
N TYR A 99 -1.42 -2.34 1.32
CA TYR A 99 -1.42 -2.46 2.79
C TYR A 99 -2.39 -1.48 3.45
N MET A 100 -2.45 -0.23 2.99
CA MET A 100 -3.40 0.75 3.53
C MET A 100 -4.85 0.35 3.23
N LEU A 101 -5.14 -0.13 2.01
CA LEU A 101 -6.48 -0.59 1.63
C LEU A 101 -6.95 -1.75 2.51
N LEU A 102 -6.10 -2.76 2.69
CA LEU A 102 -6.39 -3.95 3.51
C LEU A 102 -6.58 -3.61 5.00
N ASN A 103 -6.03 -2.47 5.46
CA ASN A 103 -6.21 -1.98 6.82
C ASN A 103 -7.33 -0.92 6.92
N GLY A 104 -8.24 -0.87 5.95
CA GLY A 104 -9.45 -0.06 6.01
C GLY A 104 -9.28 1.41 5.65
N ALA A 105 -8.14 1.82 5.06
CA ALA A 105 -8.00 3.18 4.54
C ALA A 105 -8.88 3.36 3.31
N SER A 106 -9.63 4.46 3.27
CA SER A 106 -10.48 4.78 2.12
C SER A 106 -9.64 5.16 0.88
N LEU A 107 -10.14 4.85 -0.32
CA LEU A 107 -9.45 5.18 -1.57
C LEU A 107 -9.05 6.66 -1.69
N PRO A 108 -9.87 7.65 -1.28
CA PRO A 108 -9.46 9.06 -1.32
C PRO A 108 -8.24 9.34 -0.42
N VAL A 109 -8.13 8.66 0.71
CA VAL A 109 -6.97 8.78 1.62
C VAL A 109 -5.72 8.19 0.97
N ILE A 110 -5.84 7.01 0.36
CA ILE A 110 -4.73 6.35 -0.34
C ILE A 110 -4.26 7.20 -1.53
N GLN A 111 -5.18 7.76 -2.32
CA GLN A 111 -4.85 8.63 -3.45
C GLN A 111 -4.07 9.87 -3.02
N ARG A 112 -4.54 10.55 -1.97
CA ARG A 112 -3.85 11.70 -1.39
C ARG A 112 -2.47 11.31 -0.84
N PHE A 113 -2.35 10.15 -0.21
CA PHE A 113 -1.08 9.65 0.32
C PHE A 113 -0.07 9.33 -0.79
N LEU A 114 -0.51 8.73 -1.91
CA LEU A 114 0.34 8.38 -3.04
C LEU A 114 0.66 9.57 -3.95
N GLY A 115 -0.12 10.66 -3.87
CA GLY A 115 0.01 11.82 -4.73
C GLY A 115 -0.41 11.56 -6.18
N HIS A 116 -1.32 10.62 -6.41
CA HIS A 116 -1.82 10.31 -7.77
C HIS A 116 -2.81 11.37 -8.24
N GLU A 117 -2.75 11.69 -9.54
CA GLU A 117 -3.59 12.71 -10.16
C GLU A 117 -4.90 12.15 -10.74
N SER A 118 -4.98 10.83 -10.96
CA SER A 118 -6.14 10.13 -11.52
C SER A 118 -6.51 8.86 -10.73
N ILE A 119 -7.82 8.65 -10.60
CA ILE A 119 -8.48 7.50 -9.96
C ILE A 119 -8.17 6.18 -10.67
N GLN A 120 -7.91 6.19 -11.97
CA GLN A 120 -7.70 4.98 -12.79
C GLN A 120 -6.47 4.15 -12.37
N THR A 121 -5.42 4.78 -11.83
CA THR A 121 -4.27 4.05 -11.26
C THR A 121 -4.57 3.41 -9.90
N THR A 122 -5.70 3.78 -9.30
CA THR A 122 -6.15 3.29 -7.99
C THR A 122 -7.11 2.09 -8.13
N GLU A 123 -7.80 1.98 -9.27
CA GLU A 123 -8.69 0.85 -9.58
C GLU A 123 -7.93 -0.49 -9.59
N GLY A 124 -6.70 -0.52 -10.11
CA GLY A 124 -5.86 -1.72 -10.01
C GLY A 124 -5.45 -2.13 -8.58
N TYR A 125 -5.70 -1.30 -7.56
CA TYR A 125 -5.58 -1.71 -6.15
C TYR A 125 -6.85 -2.33 -5.60
N LEU A 126 -8.02 -2.00 -6.17
CA LEU A 126 -9.30 -2.56 -5.78
C LEU A 126 -9.31 -4.06 -6.01
N ASP A 127 -8.89 -4.53 -7.18
CA ASP A 127 -8.84 -5.97 -7.52
C ASP A 127 -8.01 -6.79 -6.53
N ILE A 128 -6.88 -6.23 -6.08
CA ILE A 128 -5.99 -6.88 -5.10
C ILE A 128 -6.63 -6.87 -3.70
N GLY A 129 -7.36 -5.79 -3.37
CA GLY A 129 -8.12 -5.67 -2.14
C GLY A 129 -9.31 -6.61 -2.10
N SER A 130 -10.04 -6.77 -3.20
CA SER A 130 -11.21 -7.66 -3.30
C SER A 130 -10.81 -9.12 -3.20
N GLU A 131 -9.72 -9.58 -3.81
CA GLU A 131 -9.23 -10.96 -3.59
C GLU A 131 -8.93 -11.24 -2.12
N ALA A 132 -8.23 -10.32 -1.45
CA ALA A 132 -7.91 -10.47 -0.03
C ALA A 132 -9.15 -10.36 0.87
N MET A 133 -10.11 -9.50 0.52
CA MET A 133 -11.38 -9.36 1.23
C MET A 133 -12.29 -10.57 1.03
N ILE A 134 -12.38 -11.12 -0.18
CA ILE A 134 -13.09 -12.37 -0.48
C ILE A 134 -12.50 -13.49 0.37
N LYS A 135 -11.16 -13.63 0.38
CA LYS A 135 -10.49 -14.63 1.20
C LYS A 135 -10.75 -14.44 2.70
N ALA A 136 -10.73 -13.20 3.19
CA ALA A 136 -11.03 -12.90 4.59
C ALA A 136 -12.50 -13.21 4.95
N VAL A 137 -13.44 -12.92 4.06
CA VAL A 137 -14.87 -13.26 4.21
C VAL A 137 -15.08 -14.77 4.16
N GLU A 138 -14.39 -15.49 3.27
CA GLU A 138 -14.43 -16.95 3.22
C GLU A 138 -13.84 -17.58 4.50
N GLU A 139 -12.72 -17.06 5.01
CA GLU A 139 -12.12 -17.50 6.27
C GLU A 139 -13.02 -17.22 7.47
N ALA A 140 -13.65 -16.04 7.52
CA ALA A 140 -14.67 -15.71 8.53
C ALA A 140 -15.91 -16.62 8.39
N GLY A 141 -16.35 -16.89 7.16
CA GLY A 141 -17.44 -17.82 6.87
C GLY A 141 -17.16 -19.22 7.38
N LYS A 142 -15.94 -19.75 7.23
CA LYS A 142 -15.55 -21.07 7.78
C LYS A 142 -15.64 -21.14 9.31
N LEU A 143 -15.47 -20.02 10.00
CA LEU A 143 -15.62 -19.94 11.46
C LEU A 143 -17.08 -19.83 11.89
N ILE A 144 -17.92 -19.17 11.09
CA ILE A 144 -19.36 -18.99 11.35
C ILE A 144 -20.15 -20.26 10.99
N PHE A 145 -19.78 -20.94 9.90
CA PHE A 145 -20.47 -22.12 9.36
C PHE A 145 -19.72 -23.43 9.67
N LYS A 146 -19.09 -23.52 10.84
CA LYS A 146 -18.17 -24.61 11.21
C LYS A 146 -18.82 -26.00 11.29
N ASP A 147 -20.15 -26.08 11.19
CA ASP A 147 -20.92 -27.31 11.38
C ASP A 147 -22.13 -27.43 10.45
N THR A 148 -21.92 -27.17 9.15
CA THR A 148 -22.92 -27.54 8.13
C THR A 148 -22.34 -28.65 7.27
N SER A 149 -22.33 -29.85 7.84
CA SER A 149 -22.13 -31.12 7.13
C SER A 149 -23.38 -31.55 6.37
N GLU A 150 -24.44 -30.74 6.37
CA GLU A 150 -25.54 -30.86 5.42
C GLU A 150 -25.18 -30.08 4.16
N GLU A 151 -25.09 -30.78 3.03
CA GLU A 151 -25.15 -30.17 1.71
C GLU A 151 -26.38 -29.25 1.68
N MET A 152 -26.19 -27.95 1.91
CA MET A 152 -27.19 -26.94 1.58
C MET A 152 -27.30 -26.96 0.06
N VAL A 153 -28.19 -27.81 -0.46
CA VAL A 153 -28.72 -27.67 -1.81
C VAL A 153 -29.29 -26.26 -1.84
N SER A 154 -28.54 -25.36 -2.45
CA SER A 154 -28.93 -23.98 -2.68
C SER A 154 -30.36 -23.99 -3.20
N SER A 155 -31.28 -23.21 -2.60
CA SER A 155 -32.73 -23.35 -2.84
C SER A 155 -33.12 -23.44 -4.33
N TRP A 156 -32.37 -22.81 -5.22
CA TRP A 156 -32.51 -22.83 -6.68
C TRP A 156 -32.19 -24.18 -7.36
N LYS A 157 -31.55 -25.11 -6.65
CA LYS A 157 -31.26 -26.49 -7.07
C LYS A 157 -32.22 -27.51 -6.44
N ASP A 158 -33.22 -27.06 -5.66
CA ASP A 158 -34.30 -27.92 -5.17
C ASP A 158 -35.11 -28.46 -6.37
N PRO A 159 -35.11 -29.77 -6.64
CA PRO A 159 -35.86 -30.38 -7.73
C PRO A 159 -37.37 -30.07 -7.68
N ASP A 160 -37.90 -29.75 -6.50
CA ASP A 160 -39.31 -29.46 -6.25
C ASP A 160 -39.64 -27.95 -6.16
N ILE A 161 -38.67 -27.06 -6.45
CA ILE A 161 -38.89 -25.60 -6.36
C ILE A 161 -40.03 -25.13 -7.27
N LEU A 162 -40.15 -25.74 -8.47
CA LEU A 162 -41.21 -25.45 -9.43
C LEU A 162 -42.59 -25.87 -8.92
N LYS A 163 -42.65 -26.93 -8.09
CA LYS A 163 -43.90 -27.43 -7.50
C LYS A 163 -44.39 -26.49 -6.40
N ARG A 164 -43.48 -25.95 -5.58
CA ARG A 164 -43.81 -24.94 -4.54
C ARG A 164 -44.21 -23.60 -5.13
N LEU A 165 -43.50 -23.12 -6.16
CA LEU A 165 -43.82 -21.86 -6.83
C LEU A 165 -45.19 -21.90 -7.51
N LYS A 166 -45.58 -23.03 -8.11
CA LYS A 166 -46.91 -23.23 -8.70
C LYS A 166 -48.05 -23.19 -7.67
N GLY A 167 -47.79 -23.52 -6.40
CA GLY A 167 -48.78 -23.43 -5.32
C GLY A 167 -48.94 -22.03 -4.72
N MET A 168 -48.03 -21.10 -5.04
CA MET A 168 -48.04 -19.72 -4.51
C MET A 168 -48.71 -18.71 -5.44
N VAL A 169 -48.98 -19.08 -6.68
CA VAL A 169 -49.78 -18.25 -7.60
C VAL A 169 -51.25 -18.60 -7.37
N LYS A 170 -51.94 -17.76 -6.60
CA LYS A 170 -53.39 -17.58 -6.69
C LYS A 170 -53.69 -16.45 -7.66
#